data_AF-A0A655IEH1-F1
#
_entry.id   AF-A0A655IEH1-F1
#
_cell.length_a   1.000
_cell.length_b   1.000
_cell.length_c   1.000
_cell.angle_alpha   90.00
_cell.angle_beta   90.00
_cell.angle_gamma   90.00
#
_symmetry.space_group_name_H-M   'P 1'
#
loop_
_entity.id
_entity.type
_entity.pdbx_description
1 polymer ?
#
loop_
_entity_poly.entity_id
_entity_poly.type
_entity_poly.pdbx_seq_one_letter_code
_entity_poly.pdbx_strand_id
1 'polypeptide(L)'
;MRSRVVVSEGTLTALADAEVAAILTHERAHLRARHDLVLEAFTAVHAAFPRLVRSANALGAVQLLVELLADDAAVRAAGRTPLARALVACASGRAPSGALAVGGPSTVLRVRRLSGRGNSAVLSAAAYLAAAAVLVVPTVALAVPWLTQLQRLFIA
;
A
#
# COMPACT_ATOMS: atom_id res chain seq x y z
N MET A 1 19.02 9.02 -6.61
CA MET A 1 17.90 9.99 -6.71
C MET A 1 17.67 10.59 -5.34
N ARG A 2 17.72 11.92 -5.19
CA ARG A 2 17.44 12.60 -3.91
C ARG A 2 15.93 12.79 -3.80
N SER A 3 15.28 12.02 -2.93
CA SER A 3 13.86 12.19 -2.65
C SER A 3 13.68 13.34 -1.64
N ARG A 4 12.73 14.25 -1.93
CA ARG A 4 12.44 15.44 -1.12
C ARG A 4 10.98 15.40 -0.72
N VAL A 5 10.71 15.60 0.57
CA VAL A 5 9.35 15.76 1.11
C VAL A 5 9.08 17.26 1.24
N VAL A 6 7.98 17.74 0.65
CA VAL A 6 7.55 19.13 0.77
C VAL A 6 6.38 19.16 1.75
N VAL A 7 6.50 19.97 2.79
CA VAL A 7 5.47 20.14 3.82
C VAL A 7 4.95 21.55 3.74
N SER A 8 3.62 21.73 3.78
CA SER A 8 3.04 23.07 3.79
C SER A 8 3.39 23.80 5.08
N GLU A 9 3.56 25.12 5.02
CA GLU A 9 3.80 25.94 6.21
C GLU A 9 2.66 25.79 7.23
N GLY A 10 1.40 25.78 6.76
CA GLY A 10 0.23 25.57 7.63
C GLY A 10 0.26 24.23 8.38
N THR A 11 0.78 23.19 7.74
CA THR A 11 1.00 21.88 8.37
C THR A 11 2.11 21.95 9.42
N LEU A 12 3.22 22.64 9.15
CA LEU A 12 4.30 22.83 10.12
C LEU A 12 3.87 23.65 11.34
N THR A 13 3.04 24.68 11.15
CA THR A 13 2.55 25.51 12.26
C THR A 13 1.47 24.82 13.11
N ALA A 14 0.75 23.85 12.54
CA ALA A 14 -0.34 23.16 13.23
C ALA A 14 0.12 21.92 14.01
N LEU A 15 1.36 21.47 13.79
CA LEU A 15 1.87 20.20 14.32
C LEU A 15 2.99 20.44 15.36
N ALA A 16 2.97 19.64 16.41
CA ALA A 16 4.10 19.55 17.33
C ALA A 16 5.26 18.74 16.71
N ASP A 17 6.49 18.91 17.23
CA ASP A 17 7.70 18.25 16.69
C ASP A 17 7.56 16.72 16.57
N ALA A 18 6.93 16.06 17.55
CA ALA A 18 6.68 14.63 17.51
C ALA A 18 5.70 14.21 16.39
N GLU A 19 4.76 15.07 16.06
CA GLU A 19 3.77 14.85 14.99
C GLU A 19 4.41 15.09 13.62
N VAL A 20 5.26 16.12 13.49
CA VAL A 20 6.09 16.35 12.30
C VAL A 20 7.03 15.15 12.07
N ALA A 21 7.69 14.65 13.12
CA ALA A 21 8.55 13.47 13.03
C ALA A 21 7.77 12.22 12.59
N ALA A 22 6.53 12.05 13.04
CA ALA A 22 5.66 10.97 12.62
C ALA A 22 5.35 11.04 11.11
N ILE A 23 4.90 12.20 10.61
CA ILE A 23 4.58 12.39 9.18
C ILE A 23 5.82 12.22 8.31
N LEU A 24 6.94 12.85 8.68
CA LEU A 24 8.17 12.72 7.88
C LEU A 24 8.65 11.26 7.83
N THR A 25 8.45 10.49 8.89
CA THR A 25 8.78 9.05 8.89
C THR A 25 7.83 8.25 8.00
N HIS A 26 6.53 8.58 8.03
CA HIS A 26 5.52 8.02 7.13
C HIS A 26 5.89 8.29 5.65
N GLU A 27 6.12 9.54 5.28
CA GLU A 27 6.50 9.93 3.91
C GLU A 27 7.83 9.30 3.46
N ARG A 28 8.83 9.26 4.35
CA ARG A 28 10.09 8.56 4.07
C ARG A 28 9.91 7.06 3.91
N ALA A 29 8.91 6.44 4.54
CA ALA A 29 8.62 5.03 4.34
C ALA A 29 8.14 4.78 2.91
N HIS A 30 7.26 5.63 2.36
CA HIS A 30 6.86 5.56 0.96
C HIS A 30 8.04 5.69 0.00
N LEU A 31 8.93 6.65 0.26
CA LEU A 31 10.11 6.89 -0.59
C LEU A 31 11.14 5.75 -0.52
N ARG A 32 11.37 5.17 0.67
CA ARG A 32 12.31 4.06 0.86
C ARG A 32 11.82 2.77 0.21
N ALA A 33 10.53 2.48 0.36
CA ALA A 33 9.92 1.29 -0.19
C ALA A 33 9.45 1.46 -1.65
N ARG A 34 9.56 2.68 -2.20
CA ARG A 34 9.09 3.05 -3.56
C ARG A 34 7.69 2.52 -3.82
N HIS A 35 6.79 2.80 -2.88
CA HIS A 35 5.42 2.30 -2.92
C HIS A 35 4.66 2.73 -4.19
N ASP A 36 5.07 3.83 -4.81
CA ASP A 36 4.65 4.27 -6.14
C ASP A 36 4.94 3.23 -7.23
N LEU A 37 6.17 2.72 -7.32
CA LEU A 37 6.54 1.67 -8.28
C LEU A 37 5.83 0.34 -7.97
N VAL A 38 5.63 0.03 -6.68
CA VAL A 38 4.87 -1.15 -6.27
C VAL A 38 3.44 -1.05 -6.79
N LEU A 39 2.78 0.09 -6.59
CA LEU A 39 1.42 0.31 -7.07
C LEU A 39 1.33 0.32 -8.60
N GLU A 40 2.31 0.87 -9.30
CA GLU A 40 2.38 0.86 -10.76
C GLU A 40 2.54 -0.56 -11.30
N ALA A 41 3.45 -1.35 -10.73
CA ALA A 41 3.63 -2.76 -11.09
C ALA A 41 2.36 -3.58 -10.84
N PHE A 42 1.71 -3.40 -9.69
CA PHE A 42 0.43 -4.03 -9.40
C PHE A 42 -0.67 -3.58 -10.36
N THR A 43 -0.69 -2.31 -10.76
CA THR A 43 -1.65 -1.78 -11.74
C THR A 43 -1.43 -2.39 -13.12
N ALA A 44 -0.18 -2.49 -13.57
CA ALA A 44 0.19 -3.11 -14.84
C ALA A 44 -0.19 -4.59 -14.87
N VAL A 45 0.14 -5.32 -13.80
CA VAL A 45 -0.24 -6.72 -13.62
C VAL A 45 -1.77 -6.86 -13.60
N HIS A 46 -2.48 -6.04 -12.83
CA HIS A 46 -3.95 -6.04 -12.76
C HIS A 46 -4.60 -5.75 -14.12
N ALA A 47 -4.01 -4.86 -14.92
CA ALA A 47 -4.46 -4.58 -16.28
C ALA A 47 -4.22 -5.75 -17.25
N ALA A 48 -3.20 -6.58 -17.01
CA ALA A 48 -2.91 -7.78 -17.79
C ALA A 48 -3.80 -9.00 -17.42
N PHE A 49 -4.41 -9.01 -16.23
CA PHE A 49 -5.32 -10.09 -15.82
C PHE A 49 -6.66 -10.07 -16.60
N PRO A 50 -7.25 -11.24 -16.95
CA PRO A 50 -8.55 -11.33 -17.58
C PRO A 50 -9.64 -10.63 -16.77
N ARG A 51 -10.55 -9.90 -17.45
CA ARG A 51 -11.59 -9.08 -16.79
C ARG A 51 -12.46 -9.86 -15.80
N LEU A 52 -12.68 -11.16 -16.02
CA LEU A 52 -13.48 -12.05 -15.16
C LEU A 52 -12.87 -12.27 -13.76
N VAL A 53 -11.55 -12.18 -13.63
CA VAL A 53 -10.84 -12.32 -12.34
C VAL A 53 -10.33 -10.99 -11.79
N ARG A 54 -10.63 -9.89 -12.50
CA ARG A 54 -10.19 -8.54 -12.17
C ARG A 54 -11.11 -7.96 -11.09
N SER A 55 -10.61 -7.85 -9.86
CA SER A 55 -11.33 -7.15 -8.78
C SER A 55 -10.79 -5.75 -8.59
N ALA A 56 -11.61 -4.72 -8.85
CA ALA A 56 -11.28 -3.33 -8.51
C ALA A 56 -10.92 -3.16 -7.02
N ASN A 57 -11.45 -4.04 -6.16
CA ASN A 57 -11.17 -4.05 -4.73
C ASN A 57 -9.73 -4.48 -4.39
N ALA A 58 -9.06 -5.22 -5.28
CA ALA A 58 -7.70 -5.70 -5.04
C ALA A 58 -6.68 -4.56 -5.05
N LEU A 59 -6.78 -3.62 -6.01
CA LEU A 59 -5.88 -2.46 -6.04
C LEU A 59 -6.10 -1.55 -4.82
N GLY A 60 -7.36 -1.35 -4.42
CA GLY A 60 -7.69 -0.61 -3.19
C GLY A 60 -7.14 -1.29 -1.92
N ALA A 61 -7.13 -2.62 -1.87
CA ALA A 61 -6.54 -3.36 -0.76
C ALA A 61 -5.00 -3.23 -0.71
N VAL A 62 -4.32 -3.25 -1.86
CA VAL A 62 -2.86 -3.02 -1.93
C VAL A 62 -2.52 -1.60 -1.49
N GLN A 63 -3.27 -0.60 -1.96
CA GLN A 63 -3.12 0.79 -1.50
C GLN A 63 -3.27 0.89 0.02
N LEU A 64 -4.31 0.29 0.59
CA LEU A 64 -4.50 0.29 2.04
C LEU A 64 -3.34 -0.38 2.78
N LEU A 65 -2.84 -1.52 2.29
CA LEU A 65 -1.70 -2.21 2.91
C LEU A 65 -0.44 -1.35 2.90
N VAL A 66 -0.17 -0.66 1.79
CA VAL A 66 0.94 0.29 1.65
C VAL A 66 0.86 1.40 2.71
N GLU A 67 -0.33 2.00 2.89
CA GLU A 67 -0.58 3.01 3.92
C GLU A 67 -0.34 2.47 5.34
N LEU A 68 -0.81 1.24 5.61
CA LEU A 68 -0.63 0.60 6.92
C LEU A 68 0.84 0.29 7.23
N LEU A 69 1.64 -0.09 6.23
CA LEU A 69 3.08 -0.32 6.40
C LEU A 69 3.83 0.99 6.71
N ALA A 70 3.43 2.09 6.06
CA ALA A 70 3.98 3.41 6.34
C ALA A 70 3.59 3.90 7.75
N ASP A 71 2.35 3.66 8.17
CA ASP A 71 1.88 3.92 9.54
C ASP A 71 2.68 3.13 10.57
N ASP A 72 2.90 1.83 10.35
CA ASP A 72 3.67 1.00 11.27
C ASP A 72 5.12 1.53 11.42
N ALA A 73 5.71 2.08 10.36
CA ALA A 73 7.01 2.73 10.43
C ALA A 73 6.98 4.03 11.26
N ALA A 74 5.95 4.85 11.09
CA ALA A 74 5.78 6.08 11.87
C ALA A 74 5.48 5.79 13.34
N VAL A 75 4.66 4.78 13.64
CA VAL A 75 4.37 4.33 15.02
C VAL A 75 5.63 3.85 15.72
N ARG A 76 6.51 3.10 15.02
CA ARG A 76 7.78 2.66 15.61
C ARG A 76 8.72 3.82 15.96
N ALA A 77 8.67 4.92 15.21
CA ALA A 77 9.58 6.05 15.40
C ALA A 77 9.04 7.10 16.39
N ALA A 78 7.74 7.40 16.35
CA ALA A 78 7.13 8.51 17.08
C ALA A 78 5.97 8.09 18.00
N GLY A 79 5.54 6.83 17.97
CA GLY A 79 4.40 6.35 18.74
C GLY A 79 3.04 6.57 18.05
N ARG A 80 1.99 5.96 18.61
CA ARG A 80 0.63 5.96 18.00
C ARG A 80 -0.07 7.31 18.13
N THR A 81 0.02 7.94 19.29
CA THR A 81 -0.68 9.20 19.57
C THR A 81 -0.21 10.34 18.68
N PRO A 82 1.12 10.56 18.48
CA PRO A 82 1.58 11.61 17.58
C PRO A 82 1.19 11.37 16.13
N LEU A 83 1.23 10.11 15.65
CA LEU A 83 0.75 9.77 14.32
C LEU A 83 -0.76 10.05 14.15
N ALA A 84 -1.59 9.65 15.12
CA ALA A 84 -3.02 9.88 15.06
C ALA A 84 -3.37 11.38 15.02
N ARG A 85 -2.72 12.19 15.88
CA ARG A 85 -2.90 13.65 15.89
C ARG A 85 -2.43 14.30 14.60
N ALA A 86 -1.27 13.87 14.09
CA ALA A 86 -0.76 14.29 12.78
C ALA A 86 -1.77 14.04 11.65
N LEU A 87 -2.33 12.83 11.57
CA LEU A 87 -3.31 12.47 10.55
C LEU A 87 -4.59 13.31 10.66
N VAL A 88 -5.07 13.58 11.88
CA VAL A 88 -6.25 14.44 12.12
C VAL A 88 -5.97 15.89 11.72
N ALA A 89 -4.80 16.43 12.06
CA ALA A 89 -4.41 17.79 11.67
C ALA A 89 -4.25 17.92 10.15
N CYS A 90 -3.71 16.89 9.48
CA CYS A 90 -3.61 16.87 8.01
C CYS A 90 -4.97 16.72 7.32
N ALA A 91 -5.88 15.93 7.90
CA ALA A 91 -7.23 15.77 7.36
C ALA A 91 -8.12 17.00 7.56
N SER A 92 -7.85 17.81 8.58
CA SER A 92 -8.59 19.05 8.87
C SER A 92 -8.04 20.28 8.13
N GLY A 93 -6.83 20.21 7.57
CA GLY A 93 -6.32 21.17 6.59
C GLY A 93 -7.03 21.03 5.24
N ARG A 94 -7.44 22.15 4.61
CA ARG A 94 -8.03 22.12 3.26
C ARG A 94 -6.99 21.58 2.27
N ALA A 95 -7.20 20.37 1.77
CA ALA A 95 -6.36 19.80 0.71
C ALA A 95 -6.53 20.63 -0.58
N PRO A 96 -5.45 21.12 -1.21
CA PRO A 96 -5.51 21.71 -2.54
C PRO A 96 -5.97 20.66 -3.56
N SER A 97 -6.76 21.09 -4.54
CA SER A 97 -7.23 20.27 -5.66
C SER A 97 -6.03 19.64 -6.41
N GLY A 98 -5.68 18.40 -6.09
CA GLY A 98 -4.52 17.69 -6.67
C GLY A 98 -3.61 16.97 -5.68
N ALA A 99 -3.76 17.22 -4.37
CA ALA A 99 -3.11 16.41 -3.35
C ALA A 99 -3.97 15.15 -3.07
N LEU A 100 -3.34 13.97 -2.99
CA LEU A 100 -3.98 12.73 -2.57
C LEU A 100 -4.73 12.98 -1.25
N ALA A 101 -6.05 12.87 -1.31
CA ALA A 101 -6.92 13.23 -0.20
C ALA A 101 -6.61 12.36 1.02
N VAL A 102 -6.05 12.99 2.07
CA VAL A 102 -5.88 12.44 3.42
C VAL A 102 -7.24 12.20 4.11
N GLY A 103 -8.36 12.54 3.46
CA GLY A 103 -9.73 12.46 3.99
C GLY A 103 -10.61 11.36 3.37
N GLY A 104 -10.04 10.23 2.91
CA GLY A 104 -10.82 9.13 2.33
C GLY A 104 -11.44 8.18 3.37
N PRO A 105 -12.35 7.27 2.95
CA PRO A 105 -12.88 6.18 3.78
C PRO A 105 -11.77 5.31 4.42
N SER A 106 -10.59 5.28 3.80
CA SER A 106 -9.37 4.63 4.29
C SER A 106 -8.83 5.23 5.58
N THR A 107 -8.94 6.55 5.79
CA THR A 107 -8.43 7.24 6.98
C THR A 107 -9.18 6.82 8.24
N VAL A 108 -10.51 6.69 8.15
CA VAL A 108 -11.36 6.17 9.25
C VAL A 108 -11.00 4.72 9.58
N LEU A 109 -10.70 3.91 8.57
CA LEU A 109 -10.30 2.51 8.74
C LEU A 109 -8.92 2.38 9.41
N ARG A 110 -7.97 3.25 9.04
CA ARG A 110 -6.61 3.33 9.64
C ARG A 110 -6.69 3.72 11.12
N VAL A 111 -7.46 4.75 11.45
CA VAL A 111 -7.70 5.17 12.84
C VAL A 111 -8.39 4.07 13.65
N ARG A 112 -9.38 3.38 13.07
CA ARG A 112 -10.08 2.28 13.75
C ARG A 112 -9.18 1.06 13.97
N ARG A 113 -8.25 0.75 13.05
CA ARG A 113 -7.24 -0.32 13.22
C ARG A 113 -6.24 0.02 14.32
N LEU A 114 -5.79 1.27 14.40
CA LEU A 114 -4.91 1.73 15.50
C LEU A 114 -5.58 1.58 16.87
N SER A 115 -6.91 1.57 16.92
CA SER A 115 -7.75 1.38 18.11
C SER A 115 -8.27 -0.05 18.31
N GLY A 116 -7.98 -1.00 17.40
CA GLY A 116 -8.59 -2.34 17.37
C GLY A 116 -7.62 -3.50 17.66
N ARG A 117 -8.15 -4.69 17.98
CA ARG A 117 -7.38 -5.95 18.15
C ARG A 117 -6.92 -6.49 16.78
N GLY A 118 -5.74 -7.12 16.73
CA GLY A 118 -5.10 -7.62 15.51
C GLY A 118 -5.89 -8.73 14.77
N ASN A 119 -5.55 -8.94 13.49
CA ASN A 119 -6.22 -9.91 12.61
C ASN A 119 -5.96 -11.38 13.01
N SER A 120 -6.93 -12.27 12.78
CA SER A 120 -6.78 -13.72 13.07
C SER A 120 -5.73 -14.37 12.17
N ALA A 121 -4.85 -15.19 12.76
CA ALA A 121 -3.76 -15.88 12.05
C ALA A 121 -4.28 -16.80 10.93
N VAL A 122 -5.43 -17.45 11.15
CA VAL A 122 -6.06 -18.34 10.17
C VAL A 122 -6.49 -17.57 8.92
N LEU A 123 -7.09 -16.39 9.11
CA LEU A 123 -7.50 -15.53 8.00
C LEU A 123 -6.29 -15.03 7.20
N SER A 124 -5.20 -14.70 7.92
CA SER A 124 -3.94 -14.30 7.30
C SER A 124 -3.34 -15.43 6.45
N ALA A 125 -3.32 -16.66 6.95
CA ALA A 125 -2.78 -17.82 6.23
C ALA A 125 -3.60 -18.12 4.97
N ALA A 126 -4.94 -18.09 5.06
CA ALA A 126 -5.82 -18.29 3.91
C ALA A 126 -5.60 -17.21 2.83
N ALA A 127 -5.44 -15.94 3.24
CA ALA A 127 -5.16 -14.85 2.32
C ALA A 127 -3.82 -15.04 1.59
N TYR A 128 -2.75 -15.46 2.30
CA TYR A 128 -1.46 -15.74 1.68
C TYR A 128 -1.51 -16.91 0.69
N LEU A 129 -2.23 -18.00 1.03
CA LEU A 129 -2.41 -19.14 0.13
C LEU A 129 -3.17 -18.74 -1.14
N ALA A 130 -4.24 -17.97 -1.01
CA ALA A 130 -4.99 -17.46 -2.16
C ALA A 130 -4.12 -16.56 -3.06
N ALA A 131 -3.32 -15.68 -2.47
CA ALA A 131 -2.39 -14.83 -3.21
C ALA A 131 -1.34 -15.66 -3.99
N ALA A 132 -0.76 -16.68 -3.36
CA ALA A 132 0.19 -17.58 -4.03
C ALA A 132 -0.46 -18.33 -5.19
N ALA A 133 -1.69 -18.83 -5.03
CA ALA A 133 -2.40 -19.54 -6.08
C ALA A 133 -2.69 -18.63 -7.30
N VAL A 134 -3.09 -17.37 -7.07
CA VAL A 134 -3.34 -16.39 -8.15
C VAL A 134 -2.07 -16.10 -8.96
N LEU A 135 -0.88 -16.15 -8.34
CA LEU A 135 0.39 -15.94 -9.04
C LEU A 135 0.85 -17.21 -9.78
N VAL A 136 0.80 -18.37 -9.11
CA VAL A 136 1.40 -19.60 -9.61
C VAL A 136 0.53 -20.25 -10.70
N VAL A 137 -0.78 -20.30 -10.53
CA VAL A 137 -1.68 -21.04 -11.43
C VAL A 137 -1.62 -20.52 -12.88
N PRO A 138 -1.75 -19.19 -13.15
CA PRO A 138 -1.68 -18.68 -14.53
C PRO A 138 -0.28 -18.86 -15.13
N THR A 139 0.77 -18.66 -14.31
CA THR A 139 2.16 -18.81 -14.75
C THR A 139 2.45 -20.23 -15.19
N VAL A 140 2.04 -21.24 -14.40
CA VAL A 140 2.19 -22.65 -14.75
C VAL A 140 1.30 -23.03 -15.93
N ALA A 141 0.04 -22.56 -15.94
CA ALA A 141 -0.91 -22.85 -17.02
C ALA A 141 -0.46 -22.31 -18.38
N LEU A 142 0.30 -21.21 -18.43
CA LEU A 142 0.86 -20.65 -19.67
C LEU A 142 2.26 -21.22 -19.99
N ALA A 143 3.14 -21.37 -18.99
CA ALA A 143 4.52 -21.80 -19.21
C ALA A 143 4.63 -23.28 -19.59
N VAL A 144 3.84 -24.17 -18.98
CA VAL A 144 3.91 -25.62 -19.23
C VAL A 144 3.54 -25.97 -20.68
N PRO A 145 2.39 -25.55 -21.24
CA PRO A 145 2.07 -25.86 -22.63
C PRO A 145 3.12 -25.30 -23.59
N TRP A 146 3.58 -24.08 -23.36
CA TRP A 146 4.60 -23.43 -24.20
C TRP A 146 5.93 -24.20 -24.19
N LEU A 147 6.43 -24.61 -23.02
CA LEU A 147 7.64 -25.43 -22.88
C LEU A 147 7.50 -26.79 -23.57
N THR A 148 6.36 -27.47 -23.40
CA THR A 148 6.12 -28.77 -24.07
C THR A 148 6.04 -28.64 -25.59
N GLN A 149 5.62 -27.48 -26.10
CA GLN A 149 5.57 -27.21 -27.53
C GLN A 149 6.97 -26.90 -28.08
N LEU A 150 7.79 -26.17 -27.33
CA LEU A 150 9.18 -25.88 -27.65
C LEU A 150 10.06 -27.13 -27.65
N GLN A 151 9.90 -28.02 -26.66
CA GLN A 151 10.60 -29.30 -26.64
C GLN A 151 10.26 -30.18 -27.85
N ARG A 152 8.99 -30.18 -28.27
CA ARG A 152 8.57 -30.93 -29.48
C ARG A 152 9.22 -30.40 -30.76
N LEU A 153 9.47 -29.09 -30.86
CA LEU A 153 10.13 -28.48 -32.02
C LEU A 153 11.64 -28.77 -32.10
N PHE A 154 12.30 -29.07 -30.97
CA PHE A 154 13.73 -29.38 -30.93
C PHE A 154 14.06 -30.88 -31.08
N ILE A 155 13.08 -31.75 -30.83
CA ILE A 155 13.25 -33.22 -30.89
C ILE A 155 12.75 -33.80 -32.23
N ALA A 156 11.97 -33.03 -32.99
CA ALA A 156 11.55 -33.36 -34.36
C ALA A 156 12.58 -32.87 -35.39
#